data_AF-A0A9Q1HAY6-F1
#
_entry.id   AF-A0A9Q1HAY6-F1
#
_cell.length_a   1.000
_cell.length_b   1.000
_cell.length_c   1.000
_cell.angle_alpha   90.00
_cell.angle_beta   90.00
_cell.angle_gamma   90.00
#
_symmetry.space_group_name_H-M   'P 1'
#
loop_
_entity.id
_entity.type
_entity.pdbx_description
1 polymer ?
#
loop_
_entity_poly.entity_id
_entity_poly.type
_entity_poly.pdbx_seq_one_letter_code
_entity_poly.pdbx_strand_id
1 'polypeptide(L)'
;MICPDPEKTQQHFGKLRSIFLHRGYQLAKGFKIYPERTFWLAKEGDSKPVRAPFVVTRNPRLPNLRSIINKHFHILHLSPNLMNVLPSPPQVIYRQPGNLQSHLVRAKLVENVRSVHKGCFKTCFKNCVTCNALQETDKVYSNATGERFTIFSSITCTSIGVVYLINCKDCGKQFVGETGGELRVRHRGHRQEIRKGNTPLGQHFQICNNFELIGLQSLANASKHKREAIELRWIYRLGSLSPVGINVKDVRTVR
;
A
#
# COMPACT_ATOMS: atom_id res chain seq x y z
N MET A 1 29.90 0.09 -24.37
CA MET A 1 30.56 1.08 -25.24
C MET A 1 29.88 1.01 -26.59
N ILE A 2 29.23 2.08 -27.03
CA ILE A 2 28.63 2.16 -28.36
C ILE A 2 29.36 3.33 -29.02
N CYS A 3 30.30 3.01 -29.91
CA CYS A 3 30.99 4.03 -30.71
C CYS A 3 30.32 4.03 -32.10
N PRO A 4 29.70 5.15 -32.52
CA PRO A 4 29.04 5.25 -33.82
C PRO A 4 30.01 5.41 -35.00
N ASP A 5 31.30 5.62 -34.71
CA ASP A 5 32.33 5.83 -35.71
C ASP A 5 33.09 4.52 -35.98
N PRO A 6 32.98 3.94 -37.19
CA PRO A 6 33.57 2.64 -37.52
C PRO A 6 35.10 2.66 -37.50
N GLU A 7 35.75 3.77 -37.85
CA GLU A 7 37.22 3.88 -37.84
C GLU A 7 37.76 3.89 -36.41
N LYS A 8 37.14 4.70 -35.53
CA LYS A 8 37.50 4.73 -34.10
C LYS A 8 37.26 3.38 -33.42
N THR A 9 36.19 2.69 -33.83
CA THR A 9 35.89 1.35 -33.34
C THR A 9 36.99 0.37 -33.72
N GLN A 10 37.44 0.39 -34.97
CA GLN A 10 38.50 -0.50 -35.46
C GLN A 10 39.86 -0.22 -34.80
N GLN A 11 40.20 1.07 -34.61
CA GLN A 11 41.40 1.47 -33.86
C GLN A 11 41.36 1.00 -32.40
N HIS A 12 40.21 1.16 -31.73
CA HIS A 12 40.03 0.71 -30.35
C HIS A 12 40.11 -0.80 -30.22
N PHE A 13 39.52 -1.56 -31.15
CA PHE A 13 39.67 -3.02 -31.20
C PHE A 13 41.12 -3.45 -31.41
N GLY A 14 41.87 -2.75 -32.27
CA GLY A 14 43.31 -2.99 -32.45
C GLY A 14 44.09 -2.83 -31.14
N LYS A 15 43.79 -1.76 -30.37
CA LYS A 15 44.39 -1.53 -29.05
C LYS A 15 44.00 -2.59 -28.03
N LEU A 16 42.75 -3.03 -28.01
CA LEU A 16 42.30 -4.10 -27.12
C LEU A 16 42.99 -5.43 -27.45
N ARG A 17 43.14 -5.74 -28.74
CA ARG A 17 43.81 -6.96 -29.20
C ARG A 17 45.26 -7.02 -28.73
N SER A 18 46.01 -5.92 -28.84
CA SER A 18 47.40 -5.87 -28.37
C SER A 18 47.50 -6.05 -26.85
N ILE A 19 46.58 -5.45 -26.09
CA ILE A 19 46.52 -5.62 -24.62
C ILE A 19 46.27 -7.08 -24.24
N PHE A 20 45.34 -7.77 -24.91
CA PHE A 20 45.02 -9.16 -24.59
C PHE A 20 46.18 -10.11 -24.95
N LEU A 21 46.84 -9.90 -26.09
CA LEU A 21 48.02 -10.70 -26.47
C LEU A 21 49.17 -10.50 -25.49
N HIS A 22 49.44 -9.26 -25.06
CA HIS A 22 50.47 -8.96 -24.06
C HIS A 22 50.17 -9.61 -22.70
N ARG A 23 48.90 -9.84 -22.38
CA ARG A 23 48.47 -10.53 -21.16
C ARG A 23 48.45 -12.06 -21.29
N GLY A 24 48.94 -12.61 -22.40
CA GLY A 24 49.07 -14.06 -22.61
C GLY A 24 47.78 -14.76 -23.05
N TYR A 25 46.74 -14.03 -23.44
CA TYR A 25 45.50 -14.63 -23.94
C TYR A 25 45.69 -15.14 -25.37
N GLN A 26 45.39 -16.42 -25.61
CA GLN A 26 45.33 -16.99 -26.96
C GLN A 26 44.00 -16.60 -27.64
N LEU A 27 44.05 -15.60 -28.52
CA LEU A 27 42.88 -15.13 -29.24
C LEU A 27 42.59 -16.04 -30.44
N ALA A 28 41.89 -17.15 -30.23
CA ALA A 28 41.35 -17.98 -31.31
C ALA A 28 40.24 -17.24 -32.07
N LYS A 29 39.98 -17.66 -33.33
CA LYS A 29 39.00 -17.08 -34.28
C LYS A 29 37.63 -16.81 -33.63
N GLY A 30 37.44 -15.62 -33.08
CA GLY A 30 36.22 -15.28 -32.33
C GLY A 30 35.87 -13.80 -32.23
N PHE A 31 36.70 -12.89 -32.76
CA PHE A 31 36.32 -11.47 -32.84
C PHE A 31 35.50 -11.23 -34.10
N LYS A 32 34.23 -11.66 -34.08
CA LYS A 32 33.26 -11.21 -35.08
C LYS A 32 32.89 -9.76 -34.76
N ILE A 33 33.13 -8.88 -35.72
CA ILE A 33 32.55 -7.53 -35.71
C ILE A 33 31.06 -7.73 -35.98
N TYR A 34 30.21 -7.43 -35.01
CA TYR A 34 28.77 -7.48 -35.19
C TYR A 34 28.33 -6.17 -35.86
N PRO A 35 27.45 -6.22 -36.88
CA PRO A 35 26.94 -5.02 -37.53
C PRO A 35 26.09 -4.19 -36.55
N GLU A 36 25.78 -2.96 -36.98
CA GLU A 36 25.06 -1.95 -36.19
C GLU A 36 23.81 -2.49 -35.47
N ARG A 37 23.47 -1.83 -34.35
CA ARG A 37 22.36 -2.17 -33.44
C ARG A 37 21.02 -2.44 -34.16
N THR A 38 20.81 -1.85 -35.33
CA THR A 38 19.63 -2.06 -36.19
C THR A 38 19.41 -3.51 -36.58
N PHE A 39 20.48 -4.30 -36.78
CA PHE A 39 20.39 -5.73 -37.11
C PHE A 39 19.79 -6.56 -35.97
N TRP A 40 20.08 -6.22 -34.71
CA TRP A 40 19.54 -6.92 -33.53
C TRP A 40 18.16 -6.40 -33.10
N LEU A 41 17.82 -5.17 -33.49
CA LEU A 41 16.53 -4.55 -33.20
C LEU A 41 15.44 -4.94 -34.20
N ALA A 42 15.82 -5.52 -35.35
CA ALA A 42 14.89 -6.16 -36.27
C ALA A 42 14.24 -7.34 -35.54
N LYS A 43 13.07 -7.09 -34.94
CA LYS A 43 12.23 -8.17 -34.43
C LYS A 43 11.79 -9.00 -35.63
N GLU A 44 12.30 -10.22 -35.74
CA GLU A 44 11.57 -11.25 -36.49
C GLU A 44 10.14 -11.25 -35.94
N GLY A 45 9.16 -11.01 -36.81
CA GLY A 45 7.76 -10.97 -36.43
C GLY A 45 7.38 -12.34 -35.88
N ASP A 46 7.36 -12.49 -34.56
CA ASP A 46 6.99 -13.75 -33.93
C ASP A 46 5.48 -13.92 -34.15
N SER A 47 5.11 -14.72 -35.16
CA SER A 47 3.73 -14.98 -35.61
C SER A 47 2.89 -15.78 -34.62
N LYS A 48 3.35 -15.93 -33.37
CA LYS A 48 2.68 -16.75 -32.37
C LYS A 48 1.48 -15.99 -31.78
N PRO A 49 0.31 -16.64 -31.69
CA PRO A 49 -0.85 -16.04 -31.06
C PRO A 49 -0.55 -15.74 -29.58
N VAL A 50 -0.88 -14.53 -29.14
CA VAL A 50 -0.68 -14.08 -27.76
C VAL A 50 -1.58 -14.89 -26.84
N ARG A 51 -0.99 -15.80 -26.06
CA ARG A 51 -1.72 -16.58 -25.05
C ARG A 51 -1.82 -15.81 -23.75
N ALA A 52 -2.97 -15.91 -23.08
CA ALA A 52 -3.16 -15.28 -21.78
C ALA A 52 -2.18 -15.86 -20.73
N PRO A 53 -1.52 -15.02 -19.91
CA PRO A 53 -0.60 -15.50 -18.88
C PRO A 53 -1.33 -15.97 -17.63
N PHE A 54 -1.01 -17.17 -17.16
CA PHE A 54 -1.41 -17.70 -15.85
C PHE A 54 -0.20 -17.71 -14.91
N VAL A 55 -0.09 -16.69 -14.07
CA VAL A 55 1.09 -16.45 -13.22
C VAL A 55 0.92 -17.09 -11.84
N VAL A 56 1.83 -18.00 -11.47
CA VAL A 56 1.84 -18.71 -10.18
C VAL A 56 3.18 -18.58 -9.50
N THR A 57 3.23 -18.47 -8.17
CA THR A 57 4.50 -18.52 -7.42
C THR A 57 5.08 -19.92 -7.45
N ARG A 58 6.35 -20.08 -7.83
CA ARG A 58 7.03 -21.39 -7.80
C ARG A 58 7.07 -21.95 -6.38
N ASN A 59 6.56 -23.16 -6.19
CA ASN A 59 6.63 -23.93 -4.95
C ASN A 59 6.98 -25.39 -5.30
N PRO A 60 7.98 -26.02 -4.64
CA PRO A 60 8.40 -27.40 -4.93
C PRO A 60 7.29 -28.46 -4.80
N ARG A 61 6.22 -28.18 -4.05
CA ARG A 61 5.08 -29.10 -3.87
C ARG A 61 4.00 -28.95 -4.94
N LEU A 62 4.16 -28.04 -5.90
CA LEU A 62 3.15 -27.85 -6.94
C LEU A 62 3.19 -29.04 -7.92
N PRO A 63 2.01 -29.60 -8.27
CA PRO A 63 1.92 -30.58 -9.33
C PRO A 63 2.17 -29.91 -10.69
N ASN A 64 2.25 -30.71 -11.76
CA ASN A 64 2.44 -30.20 -13.12
C ASN A 64 1.20 -29.43 -13.61
N LEU A 65 1.14 -28.13 -13.28
CA LEU A 65 0.01 -27.25 -13.61
C LEU A 65 -0.28 -27.17 -15.10
N ARG A 66 0.76 -27.25 -15.95
CA ARG A 66 0.58 -27.24 -17.40
C ARG A 66 -0.22 -28.46 -17.88
N SER A 67 0.10 -29.64 -17.34
CA SER A 67 -0.62 -30.87 -17.66
C SER A 67 -2.08 -30.81 -17.18
N ILE A 68 -2.29 -30.34 -15.95
CA ILE A 68 -3.62 -30.22 -15.36
C ILE A 68 -4.49 -29.24 -16.16
N ILE A 69 -3.97 -28.06 -16.47
CA ILE A 69 -4.69 -27.04 -17.23
C ILE A 69 -5.07 -27.57 -18.61
N ASN A 70 -4.14 -28.19 -19.33
CA ASN A 70 -4.45 -28.76 -20.64
C ASN A 70 -5.50 -29.88 -20.57
N LYS A 71 -5.44 -30.74 -19.53
CA LYS A 71 -6.41 -31.83 -19.34
C LYS A 71 -7.82 -31.33 -19.06
N HIS A 72 -7.94 -30.29 -18.24
CA HIS A 72 -9.23 -29.78 -17.74
C HIS A 72 -9.70 -28.50 -18.44
N PHE A 73 -9.01 -28.04 -19.48
CA PHE A 73 -9.35 -26.79 -20.17
C PHE A 73 -10.77 -26.78 -20.75
N HIS A 74 -11.25 -27.94 -21.21
CA HIS A 74 -12.60 -28.12 -21.74
C HIS A 74 -13.70 -27.67 -20.77
N ILE A 75 -13.47 -27.74 -19.46
CA ILE A 75 -14.41 -27.29 -18.43
C ILE A 75 -14.65 -25.77 -18.54
N LEU A 76 -13.61 -25.00 -18.86
CA LEU A 76 -13.71 -23.55 -19.01
C LEU A 76 -14.50 -23.16 -20.27
N HIS A 77 -14.52 -24.02 -21.29
CA HIS A 77 -15.30 -23.81 -22.52
C HIS A 77 -16.78 -24.17 -22.39
N LEU A 78 -17.22 -24.73 -21.25
CA LEU A 78 -18.65 -24.92 -20.96
C LEU A 78 -19.41 -23.58 -20.80
N SER A 79 -18.69 -22.50 -20.48
CA SER A 79 -19.26 -21.15 -20.41
C SER A 79 -18.91 -20.36 -21.67
N PRO A 80 -19.90 -19.83 -22.41
CA PRO A 80 -19.65 -19.04 -23.63
C PRO A 80 -18.85 -17.76 -23.35
N ASN A 81 -19.00 -17.17 -22.16
CA ASN A 81 -18.23 -16.00 -21.74
C ASN A 81 -16.73 -16.31 -21.61
N LEU A 82 -16.40 -17.47 -21.03
CA LEU A 82 -15.01 -17.88 -20.81
C LEU A 82 -14.34 -18.37 -22.10
N MET A 83 -15.10 -18.94 -23.03
CA MET A 83 -14.61 -19.30 -24.36
C MET A 83 -14.15 -18.08 -25.16
N ASN A 84 -14.89 -16.97 -25.07
CA ASN A 84 -14.53 -15.71 -25.73
C ASN A 84 -13.29 -15.06 -25.10
N VAL A 85 -13.15 -15.11 -23.77
CA VAL A 85 -12.04 -14.49 -23.03
C VAL A 85 -10.75 -15.32 -23.07
N LEU A 86 -10.86 -16.65 -23.08
CA LEU A 86 -9.75 -17.60 -23.11
C LEU A 86 -9.97 -18.64 -24.24
N PRO A 87 -9.65 -18.29 -25.49
CA PRO A 87 -9.84 -19.19 -26.63
C PRO A 87 -8.86 -20.36 -26.64
N SER A 88 -7.70 -20.22 -25.98
CA SER A 88 -6.68 -21.27 -25.89
C SER A 88 -6.15 -21.41 -24.45
N PRO A 89 -5.57 -22.57 -24.08
CA PRO A 89 -5.03 -22.78 -22.74
C PRO A 89 -4.00 -21.70 -22.39
N PRO A 90 -4.12 -21.07 -21.21
CA PRO A 90 -3.23 -20.00 -20.82
C PRO A 90 -1.79 -20.52 -20.64
N GLN A 91 -0.82 -19.65 -20.86
CA GLN A 91 0.58 -19.94 -20.62
C GLN A 91 0.86 -19.90 -19.12
N VAL A 92 1.24 -21.04 -18.54
CA VAL A 92 1.67 -21.11 -17.14
C VAL A 92 3.03 -20.46 -16.98
N ILE A 93 3.11 -19.40 -16.17
CA ILE A 93 4.32 -18.65 -15.88
C ILE A 93 4.59 -18.75 -14.38
N TYR A 94 5.81 -19.15 -14.02
CA TYR A 94 6.22 -19.21 -12.62
C TYR A 94 6.97 -17.94 -12.22
N ARG A 95 6.48 -17.24 -11.20
CA ARG A 95 7.24 -16.17 -10.54
C ARG A 95 8.09 -16.74 -9.41
N GLN A 96 9.27 -16.17 -9.21
CA GLN A 96 10.17 -16.55 -8.12
C GLN A 96 9.54 -16.18 -6.76
N PRO A 97 9.57 -17.07 -5.74
CA PRO A 97 9.18 -16.70 -4.38
C PRO A 97 10.18 -15.68 -3.81
N GLY A 98 9.76 -14.93 -2.79
CA GLY A 98 10.67 -14.01 -2.09
C GLY A 98 11.91 -14.75 -1.58
N ASN A 99 13.09 -14.29 -1.95
CA ASN A 99 14.35 -14.79 -1.40
C ASN A 99 14.67 -14.06 -0.08
N LEU A 100 15.57 -14.61 0.74
CA LEU A 100 16.03 -13.99 1.99
C LEU A 100 16.45 -12.54 1.78
N GLN A 101 17.15 -12.26 0.67
CA GLN A 101 17.52 -10.90 0.29
C GLN A 101 16.29 -9.99 0.11
N SER A 102 15.23 -10.40 -0.57
CA SER A 102 14.01 -9.59 -0.72
C SER A 102 13.22 -9.40 0.58
N HIS A 103 13.37 -10.33 1.54
CA HIS A 103 12.79 -10.23 2.87
C HIS A 103 13.60 -9.33 3.81
N LEU A 104 14.93 -9.42 3.75
CA LEU A 104 15.87 -8.71 4.63
C LEU A 104 16.23 -7.31 4.10
N VAL A 105 16.34 -7.18 2.78
CA VAL A 105 16.67 -5.93 2.06
C VAL A 105 15.38 -5.21 1.70
N ARG A 106 14.65 -4.73 2.70
CA ARG A 106 13.90 -3.48 2.49
C ARG A 106 14.95 -2.37 2.46
N ALA A 107 15.55 -2.14 1.30
CA ALA A 107 16.44 -1.01 1.01
C ALA A 107 15.67 0.32 0.90
N LYS A 108 14.70 0.54 1.79
CA LYS A 108 14.43 1.91 2.20
C LYS A 108 15.27 2.06 3.46
N LEU A 109 16.43 2.71 3.32
CA LEU A 109 17.01 3.38 4.47
C LEU A 109 15.86 4.20 5.03
N VAL A 110 15.34 3.76 6.18
CA VAL A 110 14.52 4.65 7.00
C VAL A 110 15.50 5.77 7.25
N GLU A 111 15.28 6.92 6.62
CA GLU A 111 16.01 8.14 6.97
C GLU A 111 16.09 8.16 8.49
N ASN A 112 17.22 8.57 9.07
CA ASN A 112 17.31 8.81 10.51
C ASN A 112 16.23 9.84 10.87
N VAL A 113 15.00 9.36 11.07
CA VAL A 113 13.88 10.19 11.46
C VAL A 113 14.19 10.40 12.91
N ARG A 114 14.84 11.54 13.17
CA ARG A 114 15.00 12.17 14.50
C ARG A 114 13.86 11.64 15.34
N SER A 115 14.17 10.85 16.37
CA SER A 115 13.22 10.09 17.19
C SER A 115 11.84 10.73 17.13
N VAL A 116 11.00 10.29 16.18
CA VAL A 116 9.73 10.98 15.97
C VAL A 116 8.93 10.69 17.21
N HIS A 117 8.71 11.72 18.02
CA HIS A 117 7.88 11.58 19.20
C HIS A 117 6.53 11.02 18.72
N LYS A 118 6.21 9.83 19.24
CA LYS A 118 5.00 9.09 18.87
C LYS A 118 3.89 9.53 19.81
N GLY A 119 2.68 9.67 19.27
CA GLY A 119 1.53 10.14 20.01
C GLY A 119 0.87 11.36 19.38
N CYS A 120 -0.01 11.96 20.16
CA CYS A 120 -0.73 13.18 19.82
C CYS A 120 -0.08 14.40 20.46
N PHE A 121 0.06 15.49 19.70
CA PHE A 121 0.73 16.71 20.14
C PHE A 121 -0.07 17.96 19.72
N LYS A 122 -0.15 18.94 20.62
CA LYS A 122 -0.69 20.27 20.34
C LYS A 122 0.43 21.13 19.76
N THR A 123 0.22 21.67 18.57
CA THR A 123 1.27 22.41 17.85
C THR A 123 0.94 23.87 17.55
N CYS A 124 -0.32 24.29 17.71
CA CYS A 124 -0.71 25.67 17.40
C CYS A 124 -0.45 26.63 18.58
N PHE A 125 0.05 27.83 18.29
CA PHE A 125 0.26 28.89 19.28
C PHE A 125 -1.08 29.59 19.62
N LYS A 126 -1.66 29.19 20.77
CA LYS A 126 -2.89 29.66 21.44
C LYS A 126 -4.20 29.66 20.60
N ASN A 127 -5.31 29.34 21.28
CA ASN A 127 -6.71 29.37 20.79
C ASN A 127 -7.12 28.43 19.64
N CYS A 128 -6.32 27.41 19.30
CA CYS A 128 -6.78 26.40 18.36
C CYS A 128 -7.82 25.48 19.02
N VAL A 129 -9.10 25.64 18.63
CA VAL A 129 -10.22 24.83 19.15
C VAL A 129 -9.96 23.33 19.05
N THR A 130 -9.28 22.89 17.99
CA THR A 130 -8.92 21.47 17.84
C THR A 130 -7.81 21.06 18.79
N CYS A 131 -6.78 21.90 19.01
CA CYS A 131 -5.76 21.60 20.03
C CYS A 131 -6.33 21.61 21.45
N ASN A 132 -7.38 22.39 21.72
CA ASN A 132 -8.04 22.39 23.02
C ASN A 132 -8.75 21.05 23.29
N ALA A 133 -9.41 20.49 22.28
CA ALA A 133 -10.05 19.17 22.37
C ALA A 133 -9.04 18.01 22.24
N LEU A 134 -7.90 18.22 21.58
CA LEU A 134 -6.88 17.18 21.38
C LEU A 134 -6.23 16.82 22.71
N GLN A 135 -6.16 15.53 23.01
CA GLN A 135 -5.45 15.02 24.18
C GLN A 135 -4.01 14.64 23.79
N GLU A 136 -3.02 15.14 24.53
CA GLU A 136 -1.62 14.75 24.32
C GLU A 136 -1.34 13.42 25.02
N THR A 137 -1.13 12.38 24.21
CA THR A 137 -0.92 11.01 24.70
C THR A 137 -0.29 10.15 23.62
N ASP A 138 0.49 9.15 24.04
CA ASP A 138 0.98 8.06 23.20
C ASP A 138 0.18 6.75 23.40
N LYS A 139 -0.82 6.77 24.28
CA LYS A 139 -1.62 5.61 24.69
C LYS A 139 -3.12 5.89 24.64
N VAL A 140 -3.88 4.87 24.28
CA VAL A 140 -5.34 4.87 24.22
C VAL A 140 -5.89 3.62 24.88
N TYR A 141 -7.04 3.76 25.52
CA TYR A 141 -7.75 2.65 26.16
C TYR A 141 -9.09 2.44 25.46
N SER A 142 -9.49 1.19 25.26
CA SER A 142 -10.89 0.88 24.98
C SER A 142 -11.67 0.96 26.29
N ASN A 143 -12.72 1.79 26.31
CA ASN A 143 -13.62 1.83 27.47
C ASN A 143 -14.56 0.62 27.49
N ALA A 144 -14.71 -0.09 26.36
CA ALA A 144 -15.53 -1.28 26.25
C ALA A 144 -14.81 -2.54 26.73
N THR A 145 -13.53 -2.72 26.37
CA THR A 145 -12.76 -3.94 26.67
C THR A 145 -11.67 -3.75 27.71
N GLY A 146 -11.29 -2.51 28.03
CA GLY A 146 -10.13 -2.20 28.86
C GLY A 146 -8.78 -2.38 28.16
N GLU A 147 -8.75 -2.82 26.89
CA GLU A 147 -7.49 -3.05 26.15
C GLU A 147 -6.74 -1.72 25.94
N ARG A 148 -5.42 -1.76 26.12
CA ARG A 148 -4.53 -0.62 25.95
C ARG A 148 -3.77 -0.70 24.62
N PHE A 149 -3.79 0.40 23.88
CA PHE A 149 -3.11 0.55 22.60
C PHE A 149 -2.06 1.67 22.66
N THR A 150 -0.97 1.50 21.91
CA THR A 150 0.06 2.53 21.74
C THR A 150 -0.08 3.16 20.35
N ILE A 151 -0.02 4.50 20.32
CA ILE A 151 -0.03 5.29 19.10
C ILE A 151 1.39 5.31 18.54
N PHE A 152 1.57 4.82 17.31
CA PHE A 152 2.89 4.74 16.67
C PHE A 152 3.18 5.90 15.71
N SER A 153 2.20 6.75 15.45
CA SER A 153 2.31 7.93 14.58
C SER A 153 2.54 9.20 15.40
N SER A 154 3.18 10.21 14.81
CA SER A 154 3.10 11.59 15.33
C SER A 154 1.90 12.26 14.70
N ILE A 155 0.93 12.66 15.52
CA ILE A 155 -0.34 13.21 15.09
C ILE A 155 -0.57 14.56 15.75
N THR A 156 -0.98 15.52 14.94
CA THR A 156 -1.28 16.90 15.34
C THR A 156 -2.62 17.31 14.73
N CYS A 157 -3.14 18.48 15.11
CA CYS A 157 -4.37 18.98 14.50
C CYS A 157 -4.27 19.25 12.99
N THR A 158 -3.05 19.37 12.43
CA THR A 158 -2.79 19.61 11.01
C THR A 158 -2.44 18.33 10.24
N SER A 159 -2.41 17.18 10.92
CA SER A 159 -2.14 15.91 10.26
C SER A 159 -3.28 15.53 9.31
N ILE A 160 -2.91 15.04 8.12
CA ILE A 160 -3.82 14.60 7.06
C ILE A 160 -3.95 13.07 7.05
N GLY A 161 -5.04 12.54 6.49
CA GLY A 161 -5.22 11.09 6.37
C GLY A 161 -5.28 10.38 7.72
N VAL A 162 -5.98 10.93 8.71
CA VAL A 162 -5.93 10.46 10.10
C VAL A 162 -7.14 9.61 10.44
N VAL A 163 -6.92 8.48 11.11
CA VAL A 163 -7.95 7.78 11.89
C VAL A 163 -7.85 8.26 13.33
N TYR A 164 -8.97 8.69 13.91
CA TYR A 164 -9.04 9.33 15.22
C TYR A 164 -10.17 8.74 16.08
N LEU A 165 -10.07 9.00 17.38
CA LEU A 165 -11.01 8.65 18.42
C LEU A 165 -11.59 9.93 19.03
N ILE A 166 -12.90 9.94 19.24
CA ILE A 166 -13.58 10.88 20.13
C ILE A 166 -14.05 10.08 21.34
N ASN A 167 -13.60 10.48 22.52
CA ASN A 167 -13.98 9.88 23.79
C ASN A 167 -14.90 10.83 24.55
N CYS A 168 -16.13 10.38 24.83
CA CYS A 168 -17.07 11.15 25.64
C CYS A 168 -16.68 11.06 27.12
N LYS A 169 -16.47 12.21 27.76
CA LYS A 169 -16.10 12.29 29.17
C LYS A 169 -17.29 12.17 30.12
N ASP A 170 -18.50 12.38 29.62
CA ASP A 170 -19.72 12.35 30.42
C ASP A 170 -20.25 10.92 30.63
N CYS A 171 -20.16 10.06 29.61
CA CYS A 171 -20.70 8.69 29.65
C CYS A 171 -19.69 7.59 29.28
N GLY A 172 -18.45 7.94 28.93
CA GLY A 172 -17.41 6.98 28.57
C GLY A 172 -17.58 6.32 27.19
N LYS A 173 -18.61 6.66 26.40
CA LYS A 173 -18.77 6.10 25.06
C LYS A 173 -17.72 6.64 24.08
N GLN A 174 -17.28 5.78 23.18
CA GLN A 174 -16.23 6.06 22.21
C GLN A 174 -16.79 6.09 20.78
N PHE A 175 -16.21 6.96 19.95
CA PHE A 175 -16.47 7.06 18.51
C PHE A 175 -15.14 7.04 17.74
N VAL A 176 -15.06 6.26 16.67
CA VAL A 176 -13.91 6.23 15.76
C VAL A 176 -14.33 6.82 14.41
N GLY A 177 -13.46 7.63 13.81
CA GLY A 177 -13.68 8.18 12.48
C GLY A 177 -12.39 8.31 11.67
N GLU A 178 -12.53 8.51 10.36
CA GLU A 178 -11.41 8.83 9.45
C GLU A 178 -11.57 10.21 8.78
N THR A 179 -10.45 10.77 8.34
CA THR A 179 -10.44 11.92 7.44
C THR A 179 -9.33 11.80 6.41
N GLY A 180 -9.64 12.11 5.15
CA GLY A 180 -8.62 12.31 4.11
C GLY A 180 -7.89 13.64 4.25
N GLY A 181 -8.59 14.70 4.69
CA GLY A 181 -8.02 16.02 4.94
C GLY A 181 -7.46 16.16 6.36
N GLU A 182 -7.13 17.40 6.74
CA GLU A 182 -6.58 17.68 8.06
C GLU A 182 -7.57 17.39 9.21
N LEU A 183 -7.05 16.87 10.32
CA LEU A 183 -7.85 16.57 11.51
C LEU A 183 -8.65 17.78 12.02
N ARG A 184 -8.08 18.99 12.00
CA ARG A 184 -8.78 20.22 12.41
C ARG A 184 -9.99 20.56 11.54
N VAL A 185 -9.93 20.25 10.25
CA VAL A 185 -11.05 20.48 9.32
C VAL A 185 -12.16 19.49 9.63
N ARG A 186 -11.82 18.20 9.86
CA ARG A 186 -12.81 17.18 10.24
C ARG A 186 -13.48 17.50 11.58
N HIS A 187 -12.70 17.91 12.58
CA HIS A 187 -13.23 18.33 13.88
C HIS A 187 -14.15 19.55 13.76
N ARG A 188 -13.84 20.53 12.89
CA ARG A 188 -14.77 21.63 12.58
C ARG A 188 -16.09 21.10 12.02
N GLY A 189 -16.03 20.12 11.12
CA GLY A 189 -17.22 19.44 10.59
C GLY A 189 -18.06 18.79 11.70
N HIS A 190 -17.43 18.08 12.63
CA HIS A 190 -18.14 17.51 13.78
C HIS A 190 -18.85 18.56 14.64
N ARG A 191 -18.23 19.72 14.91
CA ARG A 191 -18.92 20.80 15.63
C ARG A 191 -20.19 21.26 14.93
N GLN A 192 -20.21 21.25 13.59
CA GLN A 192 -21.42 21.56 12.82
C GLN A 192 -22.46 20.44 12.90
N GLU A 193 -22.04 19.17 12.86
CA GLU A 193 -22.92 18.01 13.05
C GLU A 193 -23.57 18.01 14.43
N ILE A 194 -22.82 18.37 15.49
CA ILE A 194 -23.32 18.52 16.86
C ILE A 194 -24.39 19.61 16.94
N ARG A 195 -24.11 20.78 16.37
CA ARG A 195 -25.10 21.88 16.33
C ARG A 195 -26.40 21.47 15.62
N LYS A 196 -26.31 20.61 14.59
CA LYS A 196 -27.45 20.16 13.78
C LYS A 196 -28.15 18.92 14.33
N GLY A 197 -27.48 18.07 15.11
CA GLY A 197 -28.04 16.80 15.60
C GLY A 197 -28.37 15.79 14.49
N ASN A 198 -27.67 15.86 13.35
CA ASN A 198 -28.04 15.09 12.16
C ASN A 198 -27.18 13.83 11.93
N THR A 199 -26.18 13.57 12.77
CA THR A 199 -25.38 12.35 12.77
C THR A 199 -25.49 11.68 14.14
N PRO A 200 -25.24 10.37 14.27
CA PRO A 200 -25.23 9.70 15.57
C PRO A 200 -24.29 10.37 16.58
N LEU A 201 -23.12 10.82 16.10
CA LEU A 201 -22.19 11.60 16.91
C LEU A 201 -22.78 12.94 17.32
N GLY A 202 -23.41 13.65 16.38
CA GLY A 202 -24.03 14.95 16.64
C GLY A 202 -25.16 14.86 17.66
N GLN A 203 -26.04 13.88 17.53
CA GLN A 203 -27.15 13.60 18.46
C GLN A 203 -26.62 13.26 19.86
N HIS A 204 -25.56 12.43 19.93
CA HIS A 204 -24.93 12.08 21.19
C HIS A 204 -24.43 13.32 21.94
N PHE A 205 -23.70 14.21 21.24
CA PHE A 205 -23.11 15.41 21.82
C PHE A 205 -24.06 16.63 21.86
N GLN A 206 -25.35 16.44 21.62
CA GLN A 206 -26.39 17.39 22.05
C GLN A 206 -26.85 17.10 23.48
N ILE A 207 -26.67 15.85 23.94
CA ILE A 207 -27.02 15.40 25.29
C ILE A 207 -25.78 15.44 26.18
N CYS A 208 -24.67 14.90 25.69
CA CYS A 208 -23.34 15.02 26.32
C CYS A 208 -22.64 16.27 25.80
N ASN A 209 -21.81 16.94 26.60
CA ASN A 209 -21.14 18.18 26.21
C ASN A 209 -19.62 18.11 26.28
N ASN A 210 -19.06 17.08 26.93
CA ASN A 210 -17.62 17.01 27.16
C ASN A 210 -16.98 15.83 26.40
N PHE A 211 -15.96 16.13 25.61
CA PHE A 211 -15.19 15.12 24.88
C PHE A 211 -13.72 15.48 24.73
N GLU A 212 -12.93 14.46 24.46
CA GLU A 212 -11.56 14.61 23.97
C GLU A 212 -11.38 13.93 22.62
N LEU A 213 -10.46 14.50 21.84
CA LEU A 213 -10.06 14.03 20.53
C LEU A 213 -8.67 13.40 20.64
N ILE A 214 -8.49 12.20 20.11
CA ILE A 214 -7.20 11.51 20.09
C ILE A 214 -6.94 10.99 18.67
N GLY A 215 -5.76 11.27 18.12
CA GLY A 215 -5.30 10.63 16.88
C GLY A 215 -4.83 9.19 17.13
N LEU A 216 -5.36 8.22 16.39
CA LEU A 216 -4.99 6.81 16.53
C LEU A 216 -3.89 6.41 15.55
N GLN A 217 -4.03 6.84 14.29
CA GLN A 217 -3.12 6.43 13.22
C GLN A 217 -3.08 7.47 12.09
N SER A 218 -1.88 7.82 11.63
CA SER A 218 -1.69 8.66 10.45
C SER A 218 -1.46 7.81 9.20
N LEU A 219 -2.19 8.12 8.14
CA LEU A 219 -2.21 7.45 6.84
C LEU A 219 -2.21 8.49 5.70
N ALA A 220 -1.35 9.51 5.82
CA ALA A 220 -1.30 10.68 4.92
C ALA A 220 -1.38 10.36 3.41
N ASN A 221 -0.77 9.26 2.96
CA ASN A 221 -0.71 8.85 1.56
C ASN A 221 -1.56 7.61 1.23
N ALA A 222 -2.48 7.22 2.12
CA ALA A 222 -3.35 6.06 1.89
C ALA A 222 -4.58 6.42 1.05
N SER A 223 -5.05 5.47 0.24
CA SER A 223 -6.34 5.57 -0.43
C SER A 223 -7.51 5.59 0.57
N LYS A 224 -8.66 6.13 0.14
CA LYS A 224 -9.89 6.16 0.94
C LYS A 224 -10.28 4.77 1.47
N HIS A 225 -10.34 3.77 0.57
CA HIS A 225 -10.61 2.38 0.93
C HIS A 225 -9.67 1.83 2.02
N LYS A 226 -8.38 2.19 1.97
CA LYS A 226 -7.42 1.76 2.99
C LYS A 226 -7.67 2.44 4.34
N ARG A 227 -8.06 3.72 4.35
CA ARG A 227 -8.41 4.42 5.59
C ARG A 227 -9.70 3.88 6.21
N GLU A 228 -10.73 3.65 5.41
CA GLU A 228 -12.00 3.03 5.85
C GLU A 228 -11.76 1.62 6.43
N ALA A 229 -10.91 0.80 5.80
CA ALA A 229 -10.57 -0.52 6.34
C ALA A 229 -9.83 -0.44 7.70
N ILE A 230 -9.00 0.59 7.91
CA ILE A 230 -8.30 0.80 9.18
C ILE A 230 -9.25 1.39 10.23
N GLU A 231 -10.16 2.29 9.85
CA GLU A 231 -11.24 2.79 10.69
C GLU A 231 -12.09 1.64 11.22
N LEU A 232 -12.58 0.75 10.34
CA LEU A 232 -13.35 -0.45 10.73
C LEU A 232 -12.59 -1.34 11.71
N ARG A 233 -11.27 -1.52 11.51
CA ARG A 233 -10.43 -2.25 12.45
C ARG A 233 -10.40 -1.58 13.83
N TRP A 234 -10.26 -0.26 13.89
CA TRP A 234 -10.26 0.48 15.16
C TRP A 234 -11.63 0.48 15.83
N ILE A 235 -12.73 0.59 15.07
CA ILE A 235 -14.10 0.45 15.58
C ILE A 235 -14.26 -0.89 16.32
N TYR A 236 -13.79 -1.98 15.71
CA TYR A 236 -13.86 -3.31 16.31
C TYR A 236 -12.99 -3.42 17.56
N ARG A 237 -11.71 -2.99 17.49
CA ARG A 237 -10.78 -3.09 18.62
C ARG A 237 -11.18 -2.24 19.82
N LEU A 238 -11.74 -1.06 19.59
CA LEU A 238 -12.19 -0.17 20.65
C LEU A 238 -13.61 -0.49 21.14
N GLY A 239 -14.35 -1.37 20.46
CA GLY A 239 -15.72 -1.69 20.82
C GLY A 239 -16.67 -0.49 20.67
N SER A 240 -16.42 0.39 19.69
CA SER A 240 -17.10 1.67 19.59
C SER A 240 -18.48 1.62 18.89
N LEU A 241 -19.01 0.42 18.62
CA LEU A 241 -20.33 0.24 18.02
C LEU A 241 -21.46 0.44 19.04
N SER A 242 -22.53 1.10 18.63
CA SER A 242 -23.79 1.20 19.39
C SER A 242 -24.34 -0.20 19.70
N PRO A 243 -24.86 -0.45 20.93
CA PRO A 243 -25.16 0.53 21.99
C PRO A 243 -23.99 0.89 22.91
N VAL A 244 -22.89 0.15 22.88
CA VAL A 244 -21.75 0.32 23.79
C VAL A 244 -20.95 1.58 23.45
N GLY A 245 -20.72 1.84 22.16
CA GLY A 245 -20.15 3.09 21.67
C GLY A 245 -21.13 3.91 20.83
N ILE A 246 -20.59 4.80 19.99
CA ILE A 246 -21.35 5.80 19.23
C ILE A 246 -21.43 5.42 17.74
N ASN A 247 -20.46 4.67 17.19
CA ASN A 247 -20.49 4.25 15.79
C ASN A 247 -21.72 3.39 15.52
N VAL A 248 -22.41 3.65 14.41
CA VAL A 248 -23.52 2.81 13.94
C VAL A 248 -23.02 1.92 12.81
N LYS A 249 -23.53 0.68 12.71
CA LYS A 249 -23.30 -0.14 11.53
C LYS A 249 -24.02 0.51 10.37
N ASP A 250 -23.29 0.85 9.31
CA ASP A 250 -23.91 1.34 8.09
C ASP A 250 -24.75 0.20 7.49
N VAL A 251 -26.07 0.37 7.43
CA VAL A 251 -27.01 -0.61 6.86
C VAL A 251 -26.86 -0.69 5.32
N ARG A 252 -25.98 0.13 4.74
CA ARG A 252 -25.87 0.36 3.29
C ARG A 252 -24.85 -0.51 2.55
N THR A 253 -24.12 -1.39 3.24
CA THR A 253 -23.11 -2.29 2.62
C THR A 253 -23.57 -3.74 2.45
N VAL A 254 -24.86 -4.02 2.62
CA VAL A 254 -25.48 -5.30 2.24
C VAL A 254 -26.56 -5.04 1.19
N ARG A 255 -26.14 -4.66 -0.02
CA ARG A 255 -26.91 -4.80 -1.25
C ARG A 255 -25.97 -5.10 -2.40
#